data_AF-A0A0D8CII8-F1
#
_entry.id   AF-A0A0D8CII8-F1
#
_cell.length_a   1.000
_cell.length_b   1.000
_cell.length_c   1.000
_cell.angle_alpha   90.00
_cell.angle_beta   90.00
_cell.angle_gamma   90.00
#
_symmetry.space_group_name_H-M   'P 1'
#
loop_
_entity.id
_entity.type
_entity.pdbx_description
1 polymer ?
#
loop_
_entity_poly.entity_id
_entity_poly.type
_entity_poly.pdbx_seq_one_letter_code
_entity_poly.pdbx_strand_id
1 'polypeptide(L)'
;MTPDNVKNATSRGKTHRTPDNELRPKASALHEACLDIEDQVMTYLRKIRFSEKSYIYALKSRTKSTEGIISKVKRKRKGAQKGSDNWRYEIHHMTDGFGIRIVTIFQSDIVQVVKDLIDIINHKHEENPIRKGRIFEAKIYTNRPKDEENSVHVKVQSIINNANLTFENGAYEVETEGPENKKSGYSSIHIVAYVESNSGTGNSSRTKPKDIAFEIQIRDIFEEAWGEIDHSLRYIARREEEGEENRFVAQWRPHLNALKAFADGCSQHASLIKRNAIDAAKFADEDANKSIDSADETLPILFDVLPSEHHSLLREVYELRDSAINETSPAEHRSKMRETRALLEKVKSKLTTDQLNRQTEDDRDVEYHINMEIAFCHDPDSIEEINQAITIYRQVAEQFRDDTLAAYRCGLLERNNDNLEESLAWLQQAAQRISRDSTVGSRDWIHAAVPRNIGYTNWLIFERDTTGKTTDFHSIDEAIRLSQLAYNRAEELGLDAGERRKALNNHVYFLMRKIQASNSQKKADKQELLKICTNLDSLLETHTHTAIYSLDTLWKAYQLLGEEIKAILKHDQLVDSLIMIAQRNAYGQRVSLLNVKRFLPSDTHSIVDDVISSAKLSG
;
A
#
# COMPACT_ATOMS: atom_id res chain seq x y z
N MET A 1 12.64 52.87 -92.20
CA MET A 1 12.02 51.81 -91.37
C MET A 1 11.16 52.47 -90.31
N THR A 2 9.86 52.55 -90.58
CA THR A 2 8.78 52.69 -89.59
C THR A 2 8.17 51.30 -89.35
N PRO A 3 7.28 51.04 -88.37
CA PRO A 3 7.04 51.71 -87.07
C PRO A 3 6.72 50.72 -85.90
N ASP A 4 6.38 51.29 -84.74
CA ASP A 4 5.32 50.87 -83.79
C ASP A 4 5.56 49.94 -82.57
N ASN A 5 5.22 50.54 -81.42
CA ASN A 5 4.23 50.13 -80.40
C ASN A 5 4.61 49.27 -79.16
N VAL A 6 4.43 49.94 -78.01
CA VAL A 6 3.59 49.59 -76.84
C VAL A 6 3.80 48.23 -76.16
N LYS A 7 4.16 48.28 -74.86
CA LYS A 7 3.37 47.65 -73.78
C LYS A 7 3.82 48.07 -72.37
N ASN A 8 2.89 48.73 -71.66
CA ASN A 8 2.82 48.81 -70.20
C ASN A 8 2.74 47.41 -69.58
N ALA A 9 3.49 47.17 -68.50
CA ALA A 9 3.14 46.15 -67.52
C ALA A 9 3.63 46.57 -66.12
N THR A 10 2.67 46.97 -65.29
CA THR A 10 2.76 47.11 -63.84
C THR A 10 3.30 45.83 -63.19
N SER A 11 4.54 45.84 -62.71
CA SER A 11 5.06 44.78 -61.83
C SER A 11 4.59 45.04 -60.39
N ARG A 12 3.39 44.55 -60.05
CA ARG A 12 3.05 44.28 -58.65
C ARG A 12 4.07 43.26 -58.14
N GLY A 13 5.00 43.72 -57.31
CA GLY A 13 5.94 42.88 -56.58
C GLY A 13 5.16 41.87 -55.74
N LYS A 14 5.05 40.64 -56.24
CA LYS A 14 4.75 39.49 -55.39
C LYS A 14 5.97 39.29 -54.51
N THR A 15 5.91 39.79 -53.28
CA THR A 15 6.82 39.35 -52.22
C THR A 15 6.71 37.83 -52.14
N HIS A 16 7.79 37.14 -52.50
CA HIS A 16 7.91 35.71 -52.26
C HIS A 16 7.82 35.47 -50.75
N ARG A 17 6.63 35.10 -50.28
CA ARG A 17 6.43 34.62 -48.90
C ARG A 17 7.21 33.30 -48.78
N THR A 18 8.27 33.30 -47.98
CA THR A 18 8.92 32.06 -47.57
C THR A 18 7.93 31.24 -46.73
N PRO A 19 7.96 29.89 -46.80
CA PRO A 19 7.10 29.02 -45.99
C PRO A 19 7.14 29.30 -44.48
N ASP A 20 8.24 29.89 -43.99
CA ASP A 20 8.45 30.26 -42.60
C ASP A 20 7.60 31.46 -42.13
N ASN A 21 7.28 32.39 -43.03
CA ASN A 21 6.49 33.58 -42.69
C ASN A 21 5.02 33.25 -42.39
N GLU A 22 4.53 32.07 -42.82
CA GLU A 22 3.16 31.60 -42.53
C GLU A 22 3.05 30.81 -41.22
N LEU A 23 4.16 30.26 -40.70
CA LEU A 23 4.18 29.47 -39.47
C LEU A 23 4.22 30.32 -38.21
N ARG A 24 4.97 31.44 -38.22
CA ARG A 24 5.17 32.26 -37.02
C ARG A 24 3.87 32.80 -36.41
N PRO A 25 2.92 33.39 -37.17
CA PRO A 25 1.66 33.86 -36.59
C PRO A 25 0.83 32.73 -35.96
N LYS A 26 0.78 31.56 -36.62
CA LYS A 26 0.06 30.38 -36.11
C LYS A 26 0.73 29.80 -34.85
N ALA A 27 2.06 29.79 -34.80
CA ALA A 27 2.82 29.30 -33.67
C ALA A 27 2.69 30.24 -32.46
N SER A 28 2.70 31.55 -32.70
CA SER A 28 2.42 32.55 -31.66
C SER A 28 1.01 32.40 -31.11
N ALA A 29 0.01 32.23 -31.98
CA ALA A 29 -1.37 32.01 -31.54
C ALA A 29 -1.53 30.73 -30.70
N LEU A 30 -0.83 29.65 -31.06
CA LEU A 30 -0.83 28.43 -30.24
C LEU A 30 -0.08 28.63 -28.92
N HIS A 31 1.04 29.37 -28.91
CA HIS A 31 1.77 29.68 -27.69
C HIS A 31 0.90 30.43 -26.67
N GLU A 32 0.22 31.49 -27.09
CA GLU A 32 -0.70 32.24 -26.23
C GLU A 32 -1.82 31.35 -25.70
N ALA A 33 -2.38 30.50 -26.55
CA ALA A 33 -3.42 29.56 -26.15
C ALA A 33 -2.90 28.50 -25.16
N CYS A 34 -1.63 28.08 -25.29
CA CYS A 34 -0.97 27.19 -24.34
C CYS A 34 -0.73 27.86 -22.97
N LEU A 35 -0.40 29.16 -22.95
CA LEU A 35 -0.25 29.92 -21.69
C LEU A 35 -1.60 30.05 -20.95
N ASP A 36 -2.69 30.31 -21.68
CA ASP A 36 -4.03 30.40 -21.11
C ASP A 36 -4.46 29.07 -20.46
N ILE A 37 -4.31 27.94 -21.17
CA ILE A 37 -4.66 26.63 -20.60
C ILE A 37 -3.70 26.20 -19.47
N GLU A 38 -2.42 26.61 -19.52
CA GLU A 38 -1.48 26.36 -18.44
C GLU A 38 -1.98 27.03 -17.16
N ASP A 39 -2.39 28.31 -17.22
CA ASP A 39 -2.94 29.01 -16.06
C ASP A 39 -4.23 28.35 -15.55
N GLN A 40 -5.16 27.97 -16.44
CA GLN A 40 -6.41 27.31 -16.05
C GLN A 40 -6.17 25.97 -15.34
N VAL A 41 -5.37 25.09 -15.94
CA VAL A 41 -5.09 23.75 -15.38
C VAL A 41 -4.29 23.87 -14.10
N MET A 42 -3.25 24.71 -14.07
CA MET A 42 -2.41 24.86 -12.88
C MET A 42 -3.14 25.57 -11.73
N THR A 43 -4.07 26.47 -12.02
CA THR A 43 -4.97 27.06 -11.01
C THR A 43 -5.90 26.02 -10.41
N TYR A 44 -6.49 25.16 -11.24
CA TYR A 44 -7.31 24.06 -10.77
C TYR A 44 -6.51 23.06 -9.91
N LEU A 45 -5.34 22.60 -10.38
CA LEU A 45 -4.50 21.67 -9.63
C LEU A 45 -4.05 22.25 -8.28
N ARG A 46 -3.82 23.57 -8.19
CA ARG A 46 -3.56 24.26 -6.91
C ARG A 46 -4.79 24.30 -6.01
N LYS A 47 -5.97 24.59 -6.56
CA LYS A 47 -7.25 24.61 -5.82
C LYS A 47 -7.50 23.27 -5.12
N ILE A 48 -7.28 22.16 -5.82
CA ILE A 48 -7.46 20.81 -5.25
C ILE A 48 -6.23 20.30 -4.47
N ARG A 49 -5.23 21.16 -4.24
CA ARG A 49 -3.97 20.86 -3.54
C ARG A 49 -3.28 19.60 -4.10
N PHE A 50 -3.35 19.41 -5.42
CA PHE A 50 -2.84 18.20 -6.07
C PHE A 50 -1.34 17.99 -5.80
N SER A 51 -0.55 19.06 -5.84
CA SER A 51 0.90 19.02 -5.57
C SER A 51 1.26 18.73 -4.11
N GLU A 52 0.30 18.79 -3.18
CA GLU A 52 0.54 18.57 -1.74
C GLU A 52 0.23 17.13 -1.31
N LYS A 53 -0.25 16.29 -2.24
CA LYS A 53 -0.46 14.87 -1.99
C LYS A 53 0.88 14.20 -1.67
N SER A 54 0.91 13.37 -0.62
CA SER A 54 2.14 12.77 -0.07
C SER A 54 2.95 11.92 -1.06
N TYR A 55 2.29 11.38 -2.09
CA TYR A 55 2.91 10.59 -3.16
C TYR A 55 3.42 11.42 -4.35
N ILE A 56 3.22 12.74 -4.34
CA ILE A 56 3.73 13.67 -5.36
C ILE A 56 4.92 14.42 -4.77
N TYR A 57 6.10 14.21 -5.35
CA TYR A 57 7.33 14.92 -4.98
C TYR A 57 7.39 16.31 -5.59
N ALA A 58 7.07 16.43 -6.89
CA ALA A 58 7.09 17.70 -7.59
C ALA A 58 6.10 17.72 -8.75
N LEU A 59 5.50 18.90 -8.98
CA LEU A 59 4.67 19.20 -10.13
C LEU A 59 5.34 20.33 -10.93
N LYS A 60 5.69 20.08 -12.19
CA LYS A 60 6.33 21.07 -13.07
C LYS A 60 5.45 21.31 -14.30
N SER A 61 5.31 22.55 -14.72
CA SER A 61 4.70 22.90 -16.01
C SER A 61 5.76 23.43 -16.98
N ARG A 62 5.53 23.23 -18.28
CA ARG A 62 6.36 23.81 -19.35
C ARG A 62 5.51 24.11 -20.57
N THR A 63 5.52 25.37 -20.98
CA THR A 63 4.99 25.80 -22.27
C THR A 63 6.14 26.05 -23.26
N LYS A 64 6.00 25.55 -24.50
CA LYS A 64 6.98 25.80 -25.56
C LYS A 64 6.85 27.23 -26.08
N SER A 65 7.98 27.91 -26.24
CA SER A 65 8.03 29.20 -26.94
C SER A 65 7.64 29.06 -28.41
N THR A 66 7.22 30.16 -29.03
CA THR A 66 6.95 30.27 -30.47
C THR A 66 8.06 29.65 -31.34
N GLU A 67 9.32 29.96 -31.04
CA GLU A 67 10.49 29.41 -31.73
C GLU A 67 10.62 27.89 -31.51
N GLY A 68 10.32 27.40 -30.30
CA GLY A 68 10.30 25.98 -29.99
C GLY A 68 9.23 25.21 -30.76
N ILE A 69 8.04 25.81 -30.94
CA ILE A 69 6.93 25.27 -31.73
C ILE A 69 7.34 25.16 -33.20
N ILE A 70 7.84 26.26 -33.79
CA ILE A 70 8.30 26.30 -35.18
C ILE A 70 9.39 25.24 -35.41
N SER A 71 10.37 25.16 -34.50
CA SER A 71 11.47 24.19 -34.58
C SER A 71 10.96 22.75 -34.53
N LYS A 72 9.95 22.45 -33.71
CA LYS A 72 9.35 21.11 -33.66
C LYS A 72 8.65 20.74 -34.97
N VAL A 73 7.86 21.66 -35.53
CA VAL A 73 7.16 21.45 -36.81
C VAL A 73 8.16 21.21 -37.94
N LYS A 74 9.18 22.07 -38.06
CA LYS A 74 10.25 21.92 -39.05
C LYS A 74 10.95 20.58 -38.91
N ARG A 75 11.30 20.18 -37.68
CA ARG A 75 11.95 18.89 -37.41
C ARG A 75 11.11 17.70 -37.81
N LYS A 76 9.80 17.72 -37.56
CA LYS A 76 8.89 16.64 -37.97
C LYS A 76 8.75 16.53 -39.49
N ARG A 77 8.84 17.66 -40.21
CA ARG A 77 8.86 17.71 -41.68
C ARG A 77 10.22 17.31 -42.28
N LYS A 78 11.34 17.65 -41.63
CA LYS A 78 12.72 17.36 -42.09
C LYS A 78 12.93 15.84 -42.14
N GLY A 79 13.14 15.30 -43.35
CA GLY A 79 13.36 13.87 -43.58
C GLY A 79 12.10 13.02 -43.73
N ALA A 80 10.90 13.61 -43.68
CA ALA A 80 9.65 12.89 -43.92
C ALA A 80 9.45 12.60 -45.42
N GLN A 81 9.02 11.37 -45.77
CA GLN A 81 8.65 11.05 -47.15
C GLN A 81 7.47 11.91 -47.60
N LYS A 82 7.55 12.44 -48.82
CA LYS A 82 6.50 13.27 -49.41
C LYS A 82 5.17 12.51 -49.43
N GLY A 83 4.18 13.02 -48.71
CA GLY A 83 2.86 12.40 -48.58
C GLY A 83 2.59 11.63 -47.28
N SER A 84 3.60 11.42 -46.43
CA SER A 84 3.43 10.86 -45.08
C SER A 84 2.78 11.85 -44.10
N ASP A 85 2.25 11.34 -42.97
CA ASP A 85 1.65 12.18 -41.92
C ASP A 85 2.66 13.19 -41.33
N ASN A 86 3.92 12.77 -41.20
CA ASN A 86 5.01 13.65 -40.76
C ASN A 86 5.32 14.76 -41.78
N TRP A 87 5.16 14.49 -43.08
CA TRP A 87 5.29 15.51 -44.14
C TRP A 87 4.16 16.54 -44.07
N ARG A 88 2.96 16.11 -43.70
CA ARG A 88 1.78 16.97 -43.50
C ARG A 88 1.65 17.50 -42.06
N TYR A 89 2.70 17.36 -41.24
CA TYR A 89 2.66 17.81 -39.85
C TYR A 89 2.50 19.33 -39.78
N GLU A 90 1.50 19.81 -39.05
CA GLU A 90 1.08 21.20 -38.95
C GLU A 90 1.01 21.59 -37.48
N ILE A 91 0.94 22.88 -37.20
CA ILE A 91 0.95 23.40 -35.82
C ILE A 91 -0.19 22.84 -34.96
N HIS A 92 -1.36 22.60 -35.56
CA HIS A 92 -2.52 22.03 -34.85
C HIS A 92 -2.40 20.52 -34.55
N HIS A 93 -1.40 19.82 -35.10
CA HIS A 93 -1.08 18.43 -34.74
C HIS A 93 -0.15 18.33 -33.51
N MET A 94 0.18 19.45 -32.87
CA MET A 94 1.08 19.47 -31.71
C MET A 94 0.31 19.24 -30.41
N THR A 95 0.74 18.23 -29.65
CA THR A 95 0.12 17.81 -28.39
C THR A 95 0.90 18.24 -27.14
N ASP A 96 2.18 18.61 -27.29
CA ASP A 96 3.10 18.99 -26.20
C ASP A 96 3.40 20.49 -26.18
N GLY A 97 2.49 21.32 -26.71
CA GLY A 97 2.64 22.78 -26.68
C GLY A 97 2.68 23.30 -25.23
N PHE A 98 1.77 22.78 -24.43
CA PHE A 98 1.78 22.82 -22.97
C PHE A 98 1.99 21.38 -22.46
N GLY A 99 2.81 21.21 -21.44
CA GLY A 99 2.95 19.94 -20.76
C GLY A 99 3.19 20.07 -19.26
N ILE A 100 2.73 19.06 -18.53
CA ILE A 100 2.87 18.91 -17.08
C ILE A 100 3.74 17.68 -16.81
N ARG A 101 4.66 17.79 -15.86
CA ARG A 101 5.40 16.65 -15.31
C ARG A 101 5.04 16.46 -13.85
N ILE A 102 4.61 15.25 -13.52
CA ILE A 102 4.33 14.82 -12.15
C ILE A 102 5.44 13.85 -11.76
N VAL A 103 6.20 14.22 -10.75
CA VAL A 103 7.33 13.45 -10.23
C VAL A 103 6.91 12.83 -8.91
N THR A 104 7.03 11.52 -8.76
CA THR A 104 6.80 10.78 -7.50
C THR A 104 8.13 10.43 -6.84
N ILE A 105 8.12 10.13 -5.53
CA ILE A 105 9.32 9.61 -4.85
C ILE A 105 9.55 8.15 -5.25
N PHE A 106 8.50 7.33 -5.19
CA PHE A 106 8.58 5.91 -5.50
C PHE A 106 7.84 5.59 -6.80
N GLN A 107 8.31 4.59 -7.54
CA GLN A 107 7.64 4.15 -8.77
C GLN A 107 6.24 3.58 -8.51
N SER A 108 6.06 2.92 -7.36
CA SER A 108 4.76 2.37 -6.95
C SER A 108 3.67 3.44 -6.79
N ASP A 109 4.05 4.68 -6.50
CA ASP A 109 3.13 5.80 -6.32
C ASP A 109 2.53 6.33 -7.62
N ILE A 110 3.18 6.03 -8.76
CA ILE A 110 2.65 6.38 -10.10
C ILE A 110 1.25 5.80 -10.30
N VAL A 111 0.99 4.62 -9.74
CA VAL A 111 -0.32 3.96 -9.80
C VAL A 111 -1.41 4.86 -9.19
N GLN A 112 -1.15 5.45 -8.02
CA GLN A 112 -2.11 6.31 -7.35
C GLN A 112 -2.29 7.63 -8.09
N VAL A 113 -1.19 8.23 -8.58
CA VAL A 113 -1.25 9.45 -9.40
C VAL A 113 -2.12 9.24 -10.63
N VAL A 114 -1.97 8.11 -11.34
CA VAL A 114 -2.78 7.81 -12.53
C VAL A 114 -4.27 7.68 -12.18
N LYS A 115 -4.62 7.02 -11.07
CA LYS A 115 -6.01 6.91 -10.62
C LYS A 115 -6.62 8.29 -10.40
N ASP A 116 -5.92 9.16 -9.67
CA ASP A 116 -6.41 10.50 -9.39
C ASP A 116 -6.56 11.33 -10.67
N LEU A 117 -5.61 11.22 -11.61
CA LEU A 117 -5.70 11.91 -12.89
C LEU A 117 -6.88 11.44 -13.71
N ILE A 118 -7.18 10.14 -13.70
CA ILE A 118 -8.36 9.58 -14.34
C ILE A 118 -9.63 10.13 -13.69
N ASP A 119 -9.66 10.23 -12.36
CA ASP A 119 -10.81 10.77 -11.63
C ASP A 119 -11.02 12.26 -11.93
N ILE A 120 -9.93 13.01 -12.08
CA ILE A 120 -9.93 14.40 -12.57
C ILE A 120 -10.46 14.45 -14.00
N ILE A 121 -9.91 13.66 -14.94
CA ILE A 121 -10.34 13.64 -16.35
C ILE A 121 -11.82 13.23 -16.45
N ASN A 122 -12.31 12.33 -15.61
CA ASN A 122 -13.71 11.90 -15.60
C ASN A 122 -14.64 12.80 -14.80
N HIS A 123 -14.13 13.89 -14.19
CA HIS A 123 -14.91 14.83 -13.38
C HIS A 123 -15.68 14.10 -12.27
N LYS A 124 -15.06 13.13 -11.58
CA LYS A 124 -15.75 12.31 -10.57
C LYS A 124 -16.19 13.11 -9.34
N HIS A 125 -15.44 14.14 -8.97
CA HIS A 125 -15.66 14.91 -7.74
C HIS A 125 -16.19 16.31 -8.01
N GLU A 126 -15.60 17.01 -8.97
CA GLU A 126 -16.06 18.33 -9.42
C GLU A 126 -15.75 18.56 -10.90
N GLU A 127 -16.51 19.47 -11.53
CA GLU A 127 -16.22 19.95 -12.87
C GLU A 127 -14.87 20.70 -12.88
N ASN A 128 -14.11 20.52 -13.95
CA ASN A 128 -12.80 21.12 -14.11
C ASN A 128 -12.49 21.45 -15.57
N PRO A 129 -11.41 22.21 -15.85
CA PRO A 129 -11.10 22.68 -17.20
C PRO A 129 -10.80 21.57 -18.24
N ILE A 130 -10.46 20.36 -17.78
CA ILE A 130 -10.09 19.26 -18.66
C ILE A 130 -11.37 18.66 -19.29
N ARG A 131 -11.32 18.23 -20.55
CA ARG A 131 -12.47 17.60 -21.21
C ARG A 131 -12.84 16.28 -20.53
N LYS A 132 -14.08 16.20 -20.07
CA LYS A 132 -14.63 15.03 -19.36
C LYS A 132 -14.50 13.74 -20.18
N GLY A 133 -13.77 12.76 -19.66
CA GLY A 133 -13.67 11.40 -20.19
C GLY A 133 -13.01 11.27 -21.57
N ARG A 134 -12.34 12.31 -22.06
CA ARG A 134 -11.72 12.33 -23.40
C ARG A 134 -10.22 12.55 -23.31
N ILE A 135 -9.46 11.66 -23.95
CA ILE A 135 -8.01 11.77 -24.11
C ILE A 135 -7.65 11.55 -25.58
N PHE A 136 -6.53 12.13 -26.02
CA PHE A 136 -6.02 11.88 -27.37
C PHE A 136 -5.31 10.53 -27.43
N GLU A 137 -4.37 10.30 -26.51
CA GLU A 137 -3.59 9.07 -26.42
C GLU A 137 -3.06 8.86 -25.00
N ALA A 138 -2.75 7.60 -24.68
CA ALA A 138 -1.97 7.24 -23.51
C ALA A 138 -0.87 6.24 -23.92
N LYS A 139 0.38 6.54 -23.54
CA LYS A 139 1.57 5.78 -23.90
C LYS A 139 2.39 5.46 -22.66
N ILE A 140 2.77 4.20 -22.53
CA ILE A 140 3.68 3.75 -21.47
C ILE A 140 5.02 3.40 -22.10
N TYR A 141 6.06 4.12 -21.67
CA TYR A 141 7.43 3.83 -22.02
C TYR A 141 8.08 3.02 -20.90
N THR A 142 8.61 1.84 -21.23
CA THR A 142 9.28 0.99 -20.25
C THR A 142 10.44 0.23 -20.85
N ASN A 143 11.48 0.01 -20.04
CA ASN A 143 12.57 -0.91 -20.35
C ASN A 143 12.31 -2.32 -19.86
N ARG A 144 11.18 -2.55 -19.16
CA ARG A 144 10.87 -3.84 -18.56
C ARG A 144 10.33 -4.80 -19.62
N PRO A 145 10.59 -6.11 -19.50
CA PRO A 145 9.93 -7.13 -20.31
C PRO A 145 8.41 -7.03 -20.17
N LYS A 146 7.68 -7.32 -21.25
CA LYS A 146 6.20 -7.29 -21.26
C LYS A 146 5.58 -8.34 -20.33
N ASP A 147 6.35 -9.34 -19.93
CA ASP A 147 5.88 -10.54 -19.23
C ASP A 147 5.90 -10.38 -17.70
N GLU A 148 6.35 -9.23 -17.17
CA GLU A 148 6.40 -8.97 -15.72
C GLU A 148 5.02 -8.55 -15.21
N GLU A 149 4.17 -9.54 -14.93
CA GLU A 149 2.73 -9.45 -14.58
C GLU A 149 2.42 -8.50 -13.39
N ASN A 150 3.42 -8.25 -12.52
CA ASN A 150 3.30 -7.40 -11.34
C ASN A 150 3.94 -6.00 -11.46
N SER A 151 4.40 -5.61 -12.66
CA SER A 151 5.04 -4.31 -12.85
C SER A 151 4.05 -3.13 -12.74
N VAL A 152 4.57 -1.96 -12.37
CA VAL A 152 3.78 -0.71 -12.28
C VAL A 152 3.09 -0.39 -13.60
N HIS A 153 3.74 -0.69 -14.73
CA HIS A 153 3.24 -0.42 -16.07
C HIS A 153 2.00 -1.26 -16.40
N VAL A 154 1.99 -2.55 -16.06
CA VAL A 154 0.82 -3.43 -16.25
C VAL A 154 -0.37 -2.94 -15.42
N LYS A 155 -0.12 -2.54 -14.17
CA LYS A 155 -1.16 -1.97 -13.29
C LYS A 155 -1.74 -0.68 -13.85
N VAL A 156 -0.88 0.23 -14.32
CA VAL A 156 -1.32 1.49 -14.94
C VAL A 156 -2.11 1.24 -16.23
N GLN A 157 -1.64 0.33 -17.09
CA GLN A 157 -2.34 -0.06 -18.31
C GLN A 157 -3.75 -0.56 -17.99
N SER A 158 -3.89 -1.47 -17.03
CA SER A 158 -5.18 -1.97 -16.56
C SER A 158 -6.09 -0.85 -16.04
N ILE A 159 -5.55 0.07 -15.24
CA ILE A 159 -6.32 1.19 -14.69
C ILE A 159 -6.87 2.09 -15.81
N ILE A 160 -6.05 2.47 -16.79
CA ILE A 160 -6.48 3.34 -17.89
C ILE A 160 -7.48 2.61 -18.80
N ASN A 161 -7.22 1.35 -19.16
CA ASN A 161 -8.12 0.57 -20.01
C ASN A 161 -9.50 0.36 -19.37
N ASN A 162 -9.57 0.27 -18.04
CA ASN A 162 -10.83 0.12 -17.29
C ASN A 162 -11.51 1.45 -16.92
N ALA A 163 -10.94 2.59 -17.29
CA ALA A 163 -11.40 3.91 -16.86
C ALA A 163 -12.56 4.51 -17.69
N ASN A 164 -13.13 3.75 -18.64
CA ASN A 164 -14.16 4.21 -19.57
C ASN A 164 -13.79 5.51 -20.32
N LEU A 165 -12.52 5.66 -20.71
CA LEU A 165 -12.03 6.83 -21.45
C LEU A 165 -12.25 6.65 -22.96
N THR A 166 -12.54 7.76 -23.65
CA THR A 166 -12.59 7.79 -25.12
C THR A 166 -11.26 8.31 -25.68
N PHE A 167 -10.64 7.52 -26.55
CA PHE A 167 -9.37 7.83 -27.23
C PHE A 167 -9.63 8.40 -28.63
N GLU A 168 -9.05 9.57 -28.95
CA GLU A 168 -9.28 10.25 -30.24
C GLU A 168 -8.29 9.89 -31.34
N ASN A 169 -7.13 9.34 -31.00
CA ASN A 169 -6.15 8.87 -31.99
C ASN A 169 -6.60 7.58 -32.72
N GLY A 170 -7.76 7.03 -32.39
CA GLY A 170 -8.29 5.78 -32.94
C GLY A 170 -7.75 4.52 -32.25
N ALA A 171 -6.91 4.65 -31.23
CA ALA A 171 -6.56 3.55 -30.35
C ALA A 171 -7.77 3.18 -29.48
N TYR A 172 -7.89 1.91 -29.11
CA TYR A 172 -8.91 1.42 -28.16
C TYR A 172 -8.30 1.07 -26.79
N GLU A 173 -6.97 1.16 -26.66
CA GLU A 173 -6.20 0.78 -25.49
C GLU A 173 -4.90 1.58 -25.39
N VAL A 174 -4.27 1.55 -24.22
CA VAL A 174 -2.94 2.14 -23.98
C VAL A 174 -1.87 1.44 -24.82
N GLU A 175 -1.04 2.23 -25.51
CA GLU A 175 0.14 1.74 -26.23
C GLU A 175 1.34 1.57 -25.28
N THR A 176 1.95 0.39 -25.26
CA THR A 176 3.18 0.12 -24.49
C THR A 176 4.38 0.00 -25.42
N GLU A 177 5.32 0.94 -25.30
CA GLU A 177 6.59 0.92 -26.02
C GLU A 177 7.69 0.29 -25.13
N GLY A 178 8.04 -0.95 -25.46
CA GLY A 178 9.12 -1.71 -24.83
C GLY A 178 10.52 -1.33 -25.33
N PRO A 179 11.58 -1.93 -24.75
CA PRO A 179 12.97 -1.65 -25.09
C PRO A 179 13.31 -1.90 -26.58
N GLU A 180 12.55 -2.76 -27.26
CA GLU A 180 12.70 -3.04 -28.70
C GLU A 180 12.39 -1.81 -29.59
N ASN A 181 11.58 -0.87 -29.11
CA ASN A 181 11.08 0.25 -29.91
C ASN A 181 11.80 1.59 -29.63
N LYS A 182 12.59 1.69 -28.54
CA LYS A 182 13.43 2.87 -28.24
C LYS A 182 14.89 2.48 -27.95
N LYS A 183 15.80 2.93 -28.83
CA LYS A 183 17.27 2.81 -28.65
C LYS A 183 17.83 3.52 -27.42
N SER A 184 17.05 4.42 -26.81
CA SER A 184 17.34 5.07 -25.53
C SER A 184 16.44 4.41 -24.50
N GLY A 185 16.99 3.89 -23.39
CA GLY A 185 16.23 3.21 -22.34
C GLY A 185 15.28 4.11 -21.55
N TYR A 186 14.47 4.91 -22.23
CA TYR A 186 13.59 5.92 -21.66
C TYR A 186 12.35 5.27 -21.06
N SER A 187 12.00 5.61 -19.81
CA SER A 187 10.75 5.19 -19.15
C SER A 187 9.97 6.39 -18.61
N SER A 188 8.65 6.37 -18.78
CA SER A 188 7.69 7.40 -18.35
C SER A 188 6.27 7.00 -18.77
N ILE A 189 5.24 7.54 -18.11
CA ILE A 189 3.84 7.39 -18.53
C ILE A 189 3.35 8.70 -19.10
N HIS A 190 2.85 8.69 -20.32
CA HIS A 190 2.39 9.86 -21.07
C HIS A 190 0.89 9.78 -21.31
N ILE A 191 0.15 10.81 -20.91
CA ILE A 191 -1.28 10.93 -21.18
C ILE A 191 -1.50 12.28 -21.87
N VAL A 192 -2.16 12.30 -23.02
CA VAL A 192 -2.51 13.53 -23.73
C VAL A 192 -4.00 13.80 -23.52
N ALA A 193 -4.32 14.89 -22.84
CA ALA A 193 -5.69 15.31 -22.53
C ALA A 193 -6.02 16.64 -23.24
N TYR A 194 -7.28 17.06 -23.15
CA TYR A 194 -7.77 18.30 -23.76
C TYR A 194 -8.30 19.28 -22.73
N VAL A 195 -8.16 20.57 -23.03
CA VAL A 195 -8.86 21.66 -22.33
C VAL A 195 -9.81 22.35 -23.30
N GLU A 196 -11.00 22.70 -22.82
CA GLU A 196 -11.94 23.51 -23.59
C GLU A 196 -11.46 24.97 -23.62
N SER A 197 -11.05 25.46 -24.79
CA SER A 197 -10.68 26.87 -24.95
C SER A 197 -11.93 27.74 -25.12
N ASN A 198 -12.11 28.70 -24.21
CA ASN A 198 -13.14 29.75 -24.28
C ASN A 198 -12.73 30.95 -25.17
N SER A 199 -11.61 30.87 -25.89
CA SER A 199 -11.02 31.99 -26.64
C SER A 199 -11.77 32.27 -27.96
N GLY A 200 -13.00 32.78 -27.86
CA GLY A 200 -13.79 33.31 -28.96
C GLY A 200 -13.73 34.84 -29.01
N THR A 201 -12.55 35.45 -29.23
CA THR A 201 -12.46 36.89 -29.52
C THR A 201 -12.46 37.14 -31.03
N GLY A 202 -13.64 37.42 -31.58
CA GLY A 202 -13.77 38.05 -32.90
C GLY A 202 -14.91 37.51 -33.76
N ASN A 203 -16.05 38.23 -33.73
CA ASN A 203 -17.15 38.24 -34.70
C ASN A 203 -16.99 37.33 -35.93
N SER A 204 -17.36 36.06 -35.77
CA SER A 204 -17.81 35.23 -36.89
C SER A 204 -18.68 34.10 -36.34
N SER A 205 -19.92 34.08 -36.82
CA SER A 205 -20.94 33.09 -36.52
C SER A 205 -20.38 31.67 -36.70
N ARG A 206 -20.50 30.86 -35.62
CA ARG A 206 -20.62 29.39 -35.65
C ARG A 206 -19.34 28.61 -36.03
N THR A 207 -18.34 28.61 -35.14
CA THR A 207 -17.37 27.51 -35.02
C THR A 207 -17.17 27.16 -33.55
N LYS A 208 -17.33 25.87 -33.22
CA LYS A 208 -17.23 25.27 -31.88
C LYS A 208 -15.94 25.67 -31.12
N PRO A 209 -15.91 25.56 -29.77
CA PRO A 209 -14.67 25.72 -29.00
C PRO A 209 -13.58 24.79 -29.54
N LYS A 210 -12.39 25.32 -29.74
CA LYS A 210 -11.24 24.58 -30.26
C LYS A 210 -10.53 23.92 -29.08
N ASP A 211 -10.74 22.61 -28.91
CA ASP A 211 -10.04 21.84 -27.88
C ASP A 211 -8.52 21.94 -28.09
N ILE A 212 -7.78 22.25 -27.02
CA ILE A 212 -6.32 22.32 -27.05
C ILE A 212 -5.77 21.13 -26.28
N ALA A 213 -4.93 20.34 -26.95
CA ALA A 213 -4.26 19.19 -26.36
C ALA A 213 -3.08 19.63 -25.49
N PHE A 214 -2.85 18.92 -24.39
CA PHE A 214 -1.66 19.06 -23.55
C PHE A 214 -1.19 17.69 -23.05
N GLU A 215 0.12 17.58 -22.79
CA GLU A 215 0.77 16.32 -22.41
C GLU A 215 1.04 16.27 -20.91
N ILE A 216 0.63 15.19 -20.26
CA ILE A 216 0.94 14.89 -18.86
C ILE A 216 1.95 13.75 -18.84
N GLN A 217 3.13 14.00 -18.26
CA GLN A 217 4.18 13.01 -18.08
C GLN A 217 4.29 12.64 -16.60
N ILE A 218 4.24 11.35 -16.28
CA ILE A 218 4.36 10.84 -14.91
C ILE A 218 5.63 10.01 -14.84
N ARG A 219 6.43 10.28 -13.80
CA ARG A 219 7.76 9.71 -13.58
C ARG A 219 8.03 9.59 -12.09
N ASP A 220 8.89 8.68 -11.70
CA ASP A 220 9.57 8.81 -10.41
C ASP A 220 10.77 9.78 -10.48
N ILE A 221 11.39 10.05 -9.33
CA ILE A 221 12.51 10.98 -9.22
C ILE A 221 13.75 10.55 -10.03
N PHE A 222 13.98 9.24 -10.18
CA PHE A 222 15.13 8.71 -10.90
C PHE A 222 14.92 8.80 -12.42
N GLU A 223 13.70 8.50 -12.88
CA GLU A 223 13.26 8.67 -14.26
C GLU A 223 13.32 10.14 -14.70
N GLU A 224 12.90 11.07 -13.84
CA GLU A 224 13.01 12.51 -14.10
C GLU A 224 14.46 12.97 -14.17
N ALA A 225 15.30 12.58 -13.20
CA ALA A 225 16.71 12.97 -13.18
C ALA A 225 17.44 12.49 -14.44
N TRP A 226 17.25 11.22 -14.83
CA TRP A 226 17.83 10.69 -16.05
C TRP A 226 17.29 11.38 -17.31
N GLY A 227 15.97 11.62 -17.36
CA GLY A 227 15.31 12.30 -18.48
C GLY A 227 15.83 13.72 -18.72
N GLU A 228 16.13 14.47 -17.65
CA GLU A 228 16.71 15.81 -17.75
C GLU A 228 18.18 15.79 -18.22
N ILE A 229 18.96 14.79 -17.79
CA ILE A 229 20.34 14.59 -18.27
C ILE A 229 20.34 14.27 -19.77
N ASP A 230 19.54 13.28 -20.22
CA ASP A 230 19.43 12.91 -21.64
C ASP A 230 18.99 14.11 -22.49
N HIS A 231 17.97 14.85 -22.04
CA HIS A 231 17.48 16.03 -22.74
C HIS A 231 18.57 17.12 -22.87
N SER A 232 19.33 17.38 -21.80
CA SER A 232 20.41 18.39 -21.79
C SER A 232 21.56 18.00 -22.72
N LEU A 233 22.01 16.75 -22.69
CA LEU A 233 23.09 16.26 -23.57
C LEU A 233 22.69 16.29 -25.05
N ARG A 234 21.46 15.87 -25.38
CA ARG A 234 20.94 15.96 -26.75
C ARG A 234 20.77 17.39 -27.23
N TYR A 235 20.48 18.32 -26.33
CA TYR A 235 20.39 19.74 -26.69
C TYR A 235 21.77 20.31 -27.08
N ILE A 236 22.82 19.94 -26.35
CA ILE A 236 24.22 20.32 -26.66
C ILE A 236 24.63 19.75 -28.02
N ALA A 237 24.44 18.44 -28.23
CA ALA A 237 24.83 17.76 -29.47
C ALA A 237 24.13 18.33 -30.73
N ARG A 238 22.93 18.90 -30.58
CA ARG A 238 22.18 19.51 -31.70
C ARG A 238 22.63 20.93 -32.06
N ARG A 239 23.33 21.64 -31.17
CA ARG A 239 23.82 23.00 -31.46
C ARG A 239 25.04 22.99 -32.40
N GLU A 240 25.72 21.86 -32.54
CA GLU A 240 26.96 21.72 -33.32
C GLU A 240 26.70 21.27 -34.78
N GLU A 241 25.67 21.81 -35.46
CA GLU A 241 25.05 21.30 -36.70
C GLU A 241 25.95 20.81 -37.87
N GLU A 242 25.43 19.75 -38.53
CA GLU A 242 25.66 19.23 -39.90
C GLU A 242 26.99 18.50 -40.22
N GLY A 243 27.13 17.28 -39.69
CA GLY A 243 28.00 16.24 -40.25
C GLY A 243 28.48 15.18 -39.26
N GLU A 244 28.62 15.56 -37.98
CA GLU A 244 29.27 14.75 -36.94
C GLU A 244 28.35 14.29 -35.80
N GLU A 245 27.04 14.53 -35.90
CA GLU A 245 26.03 14.18 -34.88
C GLU A 245 26.11 12.69 -34.45
N ASN A 246 26.63 11.83 -35.34
CA ASN A 246 26.78 10.41 -35.08
C ASN A 246 28.01 10.03 -34.23
N ARG A 247 29.11 10.82 -34.22
CA ARG A 247 30.35 10.45 -33.48
C ARG A 247 30.28 10.85 -32.01
N PHE A 248 29.90 12.08 -31.70
CA PHE A 248 29.82 12.55 -30.32
C PHE A 248 28.74 11.81 -29.52
N VAL A 249 27.55 11.60 -30.11
CA VAL A 249 26.48 10.82 -29.48
C VAL A 249 26.91 9.37 -29.23
N ALA A 250 27.70 8.76 -30.13
CA ALA A 250 28.19 7.40 -29.94
C ALA A 250 29.16 7.25 -28.76
N GLN A 251 29.90 8.30 -28.38
CA GLN A 251 30.87 8.25 -27.27
C GLN A 251 30.18 8.24 -25.90
N TRP A 252 29.19 9.11 -25.67
CA TRP A 252 28.55 9.22 -24.35
C TRP A 252 27.28 8.36 -24.20
N ARG A 253 26.64 7.91 -25.29
CA ARG A 253 25.41 7.10 -25.21
C ARG A 253 25.56 5.81 -24.38
N PRO A 254 26.66 5.04 -24.47
CA PRO A 254 26.85 3.88 -23.61
C PRO A 254 26.85 4.23 -22.12
N HIS A 255 27.49 5.33 -21.74
CA HIS A 255 27.51 5.82 -20.35
C HIS A 255 26.11 6.26 -19.88
N LEU A 256 25.36 6.93 -20.76
CA LEU A 256 23.99 7.32 -20.44
C LEU A 256 23.05 6.11 -20.27
N ASN A 257 23.25 5.05 -21.07
CA ASN A 257 22.52 3.80 -20.90
C ASN A 257 22.90 3.09 -19.59
N ALA A 258 24.19 3.08 -19.22
CA ALA A 258 24.63 2.55 -17.92
C ALA A 258 24.02 3.33 -16.75
N LEU A 259 23.99 4.67 -16.84
CA LEU A 259 23.32 5.51 -15.85
C LEU A 259 21.83 5.21 -15.76
N LYS A 260 21.17 4.88 -16.89
CA LYS A 260 19.76 4.49 -16.88
C LYS A 260 19.53 3.19 -16.12
N ALA A 261 20.35 2.17 -16.38
CA ALA A 261 20.27 0.90 -15.68
C ALA A 261 20.44 1.10 -14.16
N PHE A 262 21.36 1.97 -13.75
CA PHE A 262 21.54 2.34 -12.35
C PHE A 262 20.30 3.05 -11.76
N ALA A 263 19.76 4.04 -12.47
CA ALA A 263 18.55 4.76 -12.07
C ALA A 263 17.34 3.82 -11.92
N ASP A 264 17.18 2.87 -12.83
CA ASP A 264 16.13 1.83 -12.77
C ASP A 264 16.32 0.91 -11.56
N GLY A 265 17.56 0.49 -11.27
CA GLY A 265 17.89 -0.29 -10.08
C GLY A 265 17.57 0.46 -8.78
N CYS A 266 17.91 1.75 -8.69
CA CYS A 266 17.58 2.58 -7.54
C CYS A 266 16.06 2.73 -7.34
N SER A 267 15.31 2.98 -8.41
CA SER A 267 13.84 3.07 -8.38
C SER A 267 13.19 1.77 -7.85
N GLN A 268 13.68 0.62 -8.33
CA GLN A 268 13.21 -0.69 -7.89
C GLN A 268 13.51 -0.94 -6.41
N HIS A 269 14.76 -0.69 -5.97
CA HIS A 269 15.14 -0.85 -4.57
C HIS A 269 14.38 0.08 -3.65
N ALA A 270 14.18 1.35 -4.02
CA ALA A 270 13.36 2.28 -3.24
C ALA A 270 11.93 1.75 -3.07
N SER A 271 11.34 1.19 -4.14
CA SER A 271 9.99 0.61 -4.10
C SER A 271 9.92 -0.64 -3.21
N LEU A 272 10.96 -1.48 -3.21
CA LEU A 272 11.08 -2.64 -2.31
C LEU A 272 11.21 -2.19 -0.84
N ILE A 273 12.06 -1.20 -0.56
CA ILE A 273 12.21 -0.62 0.79
C ILE A 273 10.87 -0.10 1.30
N LYS A 274 10.13 0.67 0.49
CA LYS A 274 8.81 1.17 0.86
C LYS A 274 7.83 0.04 1.17
N ARG A 275 7.79 -1.00 0.33
CA ARG A 275 6.92 -2.17 0.56
C ARG A 275 7.27 -2.85 1.87
N ASN A 276 8.54 -3.17 2.07
CA ASN A 276 9.02 -3.81 3.29
C ASN A 276 8.78 -2.95 4.54
N ALA A 277 8.84 -1.62 4.43
CA ALA A 277 8.55 -0.71 5.53
C ALA A 277 7.06 -0.66 5.87
N ILE A 278 6.18 -0.64 4.87
CA ILE A 278 4.73 -0.74 5.07
C ILE A 278 4.37 -2.09 5.69
N ASP A 279 4.95 -3.17 5.17
CA ASP A 279 4.72 -4.50 5.71
C ASP A 279 5.25 -4.57 7.16
N ALA A 280 6.44 -4.04 7.44
CA ALA A 280 6.97 -3.90 8.80
C ALA A 280 6.05 -3.11 9.75
N ALA A 281 5.41 -2.03 9.27
CA ALA A 281 4.44 -1.27 10.07
C ALA A 281 3.17 -2.08 10.34
N LYS A 282 2.65 -2.81 9.34
CA LYS A 282 1.52 -3.73 9.53
C LYS A 282 1.85 -4.89 10.47
N PHE A 283 3.09 -5.35 10.47
CA PHE A 283 3.56 -6.39 11.38
C PHE A 283 3.65 -5.92 12.84
N ALA A 284 3.80 -4.62 13.12
CA ALA A 284 3.68 -4.10 14.47
C ALA A 284 2.24 -4.21 15.01
N ASP A 285 1.24 -4.13 14.12
CA ASP A 285 -0.19 -4.27 14.45
C ASP A 285 -0.67 -5.73 14.55
N GLU A 286 0.01 -6.70 13.94
CA GLU A 286 -0.52 -8.05 13.79
C GLU A 286 -0.37 -8.98 15.02
N ASP A 287 0.52 -8.68 15.97
CA ASP A 287 0.81 -9.57 17.12
C ASP A 287 0.60 -8.93 18.52
N ALA A 288 0.28 -7.65 18.59
CA ALA A 288 -0.20 -7.01 19.82
C ALA A 288 -1.72 -6.86 19.75
N ASN A 289 -2.40 -6.96 20.90
CA ASN A 289 -3.83 -6.73 21.07
C ASN A 289 -4.39 -5.74 20.03
N LYS A 290 -5.16 -6.22 19.04
CA LYS A 290 -5.87 -5.32 18.12
C LYS A 290 -6.73 -4.40 18.98
N SER A 291 -6.48 -3.09 18.94
CA SER A 291 -7.31 -2.07 19.61
C SER A 291 -8.77 -2.22 19.17
N ILE A 292 -9.73 -1.73 19.98
CA ILE A 292 -11.16 -1.92 19.72
C ILE A 292 -11.49 -1.40 18.32
N ASP A 293 -10.93 -0.23 18.00
CA ASP A 293 -11.06 0.48 16.74
C ASP A 293 -9.86 1.43 16.56
N SER A 294 -9.60 1.86 15.33
CA SER A 294 -8.60 2.91 15.09
C SER A 294 -9.06 4.25 15.69
N ALA A 295 -8.13 5.15 16.03
CA ALA A 295 -8.48 6.48 16.51
C ALA A 295 -9.43 7.22 15.53
N ASP A 296 -9.27 6.99 14.24
CA ASP A 296 -10.10 7.55 13.17
C ASP A 296 -11.56 7.03 13.18
N GLU A 297 -11.79 5.84 13.74
CA GLU A 297 -13.13 5.25 13.89
C GLU A 297 -13.77 5.64 15.23
N THR A 298 -13.01 5.62 16.33
CA THR A 298 -13.57 5.89 17.67
C THR A 298 -13.79 7.37 17.96
N LEU A 299 -12.87 8.25 17.56
CA LEU A 299 -12.94 9.67 17.92
C LEU A 299 -14.19 10.37 17.34
N PRO A 300 -14.64 10.12 16.10
CA PRO A 300 -15.89 10.70 15.59
C PRO A 300 -17.11 10.34 16.42
N ILE A 301 -17.23 9.08 16.86
CA ILE A 301 -18.33 8.61 17.71
C ILE A 301 -18.30 9.37 19.05
N LEU A 302 -17.13 9.43 19.68
CA LEU A 302 -16.95 10.14 20.94
C LEU A 302 -17.20 11.64 20.81
N PHE A 303 -16.81 12.27 19.69
CA PHE A 303 -16.96 13.71 19.48
C PHE A 303 -18.39 14.13 19.15
N ASP A 304 -19.22 13.23 18.60
CA ASP A 304 -20.62 13.48 18.34
C ASP A 304 -21.43 13.60 19.65
N VAL A 305 -21.06 12.79 20.64
CA VAL A 305 -21.75 12.75 21.95
C VAL A 305 -21.15 13.72 22.96
N LEU A 306 -19.81 13.82 23.02
CA LEU A 306 -19.12 14.56 24.07
C LEU A 306 -18.97 16.05 23.76
N PRO A 307 -19.08 16.94 24.78
CA PRO A 307 -18.80 18.36 24.62
C PRO A 307 -17.38 18.63 24.10
N SER A 308 -17.21 19.71 23.33
CA SER A 308 -15.95 20.07 22.68
C SER A 308 -14.78 20.29 23.64
N GLU A 309 -15.06 20.56 24.93
CA GLU A 309 -14.03 20.69 25.97
C GLU A 309 -13.26 19.40 26.24
N HIS A 310 -13.80 18.24 25.85
CA HIS A 310 -13.13 16.94 25.97
C HIS A 310 -12.35 16.55 24.71
N HIS A 311 -12.62 17.17 23.56
CA HIS A 311 -12.09 16.74 22.27
C HIS A 311 -10.56 16.81 22.20
N SER A 312 -9.95 17.87 22.73
CA SER A 312 -8.49 18.01 22.70
C SER A 312 -7.80 16.96 23.57
N LEU A 313 -8.35 16.66 24.74
CA LEU A 313 -7.81 15.66 25.66
C LEU A 313 -7.94 14.24 25.08
N LEU A 314 -9.05 13.94 24.41
CA LEU A 314 -9.23 12.66 23.74
C LEU A 314 -8.27 12.49 22.55
N ARG A 315 -7.99 13.53 21.77
CA ARG A 315 -6.94 13.46 20.73
C ARG A 315 -5.58 13.13 21.34
N GLU A 316 -5.21 13.84 22.41
CA GLU A 316 -3.95 13.60 23.13
C GLU A 316 -3.85 12.16 23.65
N VAL A 317 -4.95 11.62 24.20
CA VAL A 317 -5.03 10.23 24.64
C VAL A 317 -4.76 9.25 23.50
N TYR A 318 -5.44 9.37 22.37
CA TYR A 318 -5.30 8.43 21.26
C TYR A 318 -3.95 8.60 20.53
N GLU A 319 -3.42 9.83 20.42
CA GLU A 319 -2.07 10.07 19.91
C GLU A 319 -1.01 9.41 20.80
N LEU A 320 -1.17 9.50 22.13
CA LEU A 320 -0.27 8.86 23.08
C LEU A 320 -0.41 7.33 23.04
N ARG A 321 -1.64 6.81 22.94
CA ARG A 321 -1.92 5.38 22.75
C ARG A 321 -1.25 4.84 21.49
N ASP A 322 -1.44 5.51 20.36
CA ASP A 322 -0.85 5.09 19.09
C ASP A 322 0.67 5.22 19.12
N SER A 323 1.21 6.25 19.80
CA SER A 323 2.64 6.34 20.09
C SER A 323 3.14 5.20 20.97
N ALA A 324 2.33 4.73 21.93
CA ALA A 324 2.65 3.60 22.79
C ALA A 324 2.63 2.28 22.02
N ILE A 325 1.63 2.04 21.17
CA ILE A 325 1.54 0.86 20.30
C ILE A 325 2.77 0.78 19.38
N ASN A 326 3.18 1.91 18.84
CA ASN A 326 4.37 2.02 18.00
C ASN A 326 5.70 2.12 18.79
N GLU A 327 5.66 2.09 20.12
CA GLU A 327 6.85 2.20 20.95
C GLU A 327 7.60 0.87 21.01
N THR A 328 8.89 0.92 20.69
CA THR A 328 9.75 -0.27 20.60
C THR A 328 10.40 -0.63 21.93
N SER A 329 10.52 0.31 22.86
CA SER A 329 11.05 0.07 24.19
C SER A 329 9.95 -0.47 25.12
N PRO A 330 10.05 -1.69 25.67
CA PRO A 330 9.01 -2.22 26.57
C PRO A 330 8.76 -1.34 27.80
N ALA A 331 9.79 -0.64 28.29
CA ALA A 331 9.65 0.27 29.43
C ALA A 331 8.88 1.54 29.04
N GLU A 332 9.20 2.14 27.89
CA GLU A 332 8.49 3.32 27.38
C GLU A 332 7.08 2.98 26.95
N HIS A 333 6.86 1.83 26.30
CA HIS A 333 5.54 1.30 25.95
C HIS A 333 4.66 1.22 27.20
N ARG A 334 5.15 0.55 28.25
CA ARG A 334 4.42 0.46 29.53
C ARG A 334 4.19 1.84 30.16
N SER A 335 5.18 2.74 30.10
CA SER A 335 5.05 4.09 30.62
C SER A 335 3.94 4.87 29.92
N LYS A 336 3.97 4.89 28.58
CA LYS A 336 2.97 5.57 27.75
C LYS A 336 1.58 4.94 27.88
N MET A 337 1.47 3.61 27.99
CA MET A 337 0.19 2.93 28.25
C MET A 337 -0.40 3.32 29.61
N ARG A 338 0.41 3.38 30.67
CA ARG A 338 -0.05 3.83 31.99
C ARG A 338 -0.46 5.31 31.97
N GLU A 339 0.26 6.15 31.26
CA GLU A 339 -0.08 7.56 31.08
C GLU A 339 -1.40 7.72 30.30
N THR A 340 -1.56 6.98 29.20
CA THR A 340 -2.80 6.89 28.43
C THR A 340 -3.99 6.48 29.31
N ARG A 341 -3.83 5.43 30.12
CA ARG A 341 -4.83 5.00 31.10
C ARG A 341 -5.19 6.10 32.08
N ALA A 342 -4.20 6.77 32.68
CA ALA A 342 -4.44 7.84 33.64
C ALA A 342 -5.21 9.03 33.04
N LEU A 343 -4.93 9.36 31.77
CA LEU A 343 -5.68 10.38 31.03
C LEU A 343 -7.12 9.92 30.73
N LEU A 344 -7.33 8.66 30.34
CA LEU A 344 -8.67 8.09 30.14
C LEU A 344 -9.49 8.08 31.44
N GLU A 345 -8.90 7.71 32.57
CA GLU A 345 -9.56 7.76 33.89
C GLU A 345 -9.91 9.20 34.30
N LYS A 346 -9.06 10.17 33.94
CA LYS A 346 -9.35 11.60 34.11
C LYS A 346 -10.51 12.06 33.22
N VAL A 347 -10.63 11.56 31.99
CA VAL A 347 -11.81 11.80 31.15
C VAL A 347 -13.04 11.18 31.81
N LYS A 348 -12.99 9.90 32.18
CA LYS A 348 -14.09 9.16 32.82
C LYS A 348 -14.62 9.86 34.07
N SER A 349 -13.73 10.30 34.97
CA SER A 349 -14.12 10.97 36.23
C SER A 349 -14.79 12.34 36.00
N LYS A 350 -14.40 13.07 34.96
CA LYS A 350 -15.09 14.32 34.58
C LYS A 350 -16.50 14.05 34.07
N LEU A 351 -16.69 12.98 33.30
CA LEU A 351 -18.00 12.62 32.74
C LEU A 351 -19.00 12.18 33.81
N THR A 352 -18.53 11.52 34.88
CA THR A 352 -19.38 11.05 35.99
C THR A 352 -19.95 12.17 36.88
N THR A 353 -19.45 13.41 36.78
CA THR A 353 -19.81 14.46 37.75
C THR A 353 -21.10 15.22 37.36
N ASP A 354 -21.47 15.33 36.08
CA ASP A 354 -22.69 16.06 35.66
C ASP A 354 -23.35 15.61 34.33
N GLN A 355 -22.72 14.76 33.50
CA GLN A 355 -23.12 14.59 32.08
C GLN A 355 -23.66 13.20 31.70
N LEU A 356 -23.10 12.09 32.21
CA LEU A 356 -23.52 10.71 31.88
C LEU A 356 -24.78 10.19 32.63
N ASN A 357 -25.41 11.03 33.44
CA ASN A 357 -26.58 10.62 34.24
C ASN A 357 -27.90 10.56 33.46
N ARG A 358 -27.90 10.85 32.16
CA ARG A 358 -29.15 10.83 31.36
C ARG A 358 -29.52 9.42 30.91
N GLN A 359 -28.61 8.44 31.03
CA GLN A 359 -28.81 7.05 30.62
C GLN A 359 -29.34 6.96 29.18
N THR A 360 -28.89 7.86 28.29
CA THR A 360 -29.20 7.75 26.87
C THR A 360 -28.39 6.62 26.25
N GLU A 361 -28.79 6.16 25.07
CA GLU A 361 -28.03 5.18 24.30
C GLU A 361 -26.61 5.72 24.01
N ASP A 362 -26.51 7.00 23.64
CA ASP A 362 -25.26 7.71 23.41
C ASP A 362 -24.32 7.74 24.64
N ASP A 363 -24.87 7.93 25.85
CA ASP A 363 -24.07 7.92 27.10
C ASP A 363 -23.43 6.55 27.32
N ARG A 364 -24.14 5.47 26.94
CA ARG A 364 -23.64 4.09 27.06
C ARG A 364 -22.52 3.82 26.07
N ASP A 365 -22.60 4.32 24.86
CA ASP A 365 -21.55 4.12 23.84
C ASP A 365 -20.24 4.82 24.24
N VAL A 366 -20.32 6.01 24.84
CA VAL A 366 -19.15 6.69 25.39
C VAL A 366 -18.52 5.88 26.53
N GLU A 367 -19.33 5.42 27.49
CA GLU A 367 -18.84 4.61 28.60
C GLU A 367 -18.20 3.31 28.11
N TYR A 368 -18.81 2.68 27.11
CA TYR A 368 -18.30 1.49 26.43
C TYR A 368 -16.87 1.71 25.91
N HIS A 369 -16.69 2.68 25.02
CA HIS A 369 -15.39 2.93 24.38
C HIS A 369 -14.31 3.31 25.39
N ILE A 370 -14.64 4.18 26.37
CA ILE A 370 -13.68 4.57 27.41
C ILE A 370 -13.27 3.38 28.26
N ASN A 371 -14.22 2.55 28.72
CA ASN A 371 -13.91 1.40 29.57
C ASN A 371 -13.09 0.34 28.82
N MET A 372 -13.44 0.08 27.56
CA MET A 372 -12.71 -0.85 26.72
C MET A 372 -11.26 -0.40 26.50
N GLU A 373 -11.02 0.90 26.28
CA GLU A 373 -9.66 1.45 26.13
C GLU A 373 -8.88 1.50 27.47
N ILE A 374 -9.53 1.81 28.60
CA ILE A 374 -8.89 1.72 29.92
C ILE A 374 -8.41 0.29 30.16
N ALA A 375 -9.29 -0.70 29.95
CA ALA A 375 -8.98 -2.12 30.11
C ALA A 375 -7.84 -2.57 29.19
N PHE A 376 -7.78 -2.04 27.97
CA PHE A 376 -6.72 -2.29 27.01
C PHE A 376 -5.34 -1.76 27.45
N CYS A 377 -5.31 -0.62 28.14
CA CYS A 377 -4.06 0.03 28.58
C CYS A 377 -3.43 -0.60 29.83
N HIS A 378 -4.03 -1.65 30.41
CA HIS A 378 -3.42 -2.39 31.52
C HIS A 378 -2.24 -3.26 31.06
N ASP A 379 -1.21 -3.32 31.89
CA ASP A 379 0.02 -4.06 31.65
C ASP A 379 -0.25 -5.57 31.69
N PRO A 380 -0.10 -6.29 30.56
CA PRO A 380 -0.38 -7.73 30.50
C PRO A 380 0.67 -8.57 31.24
N ASP A 381 1.77 -7.99 31.70
CA ASP A 381 2.78 -8.68 32.51
C ASP A 381 2.56 -8.52 34.03
N SER A 382 1.59 -7.70 34.46
CA SER A 382 1.25 -7.50 35.86
C SER A 382 -0.07 -8.20 36.22
N ILE A 383 -0.01 -9.22 37.09
CA ILE A 383 -1.19 -9.97 37.54
C ILE A 383 -2.25 -9.03 38.16
N GLU A 384 -1.82 -8.03 38.93
CA GLU A 384 -2.74 -7.05 39.51
C GLU A 384 -3.47 -6.23 38.44
N GLU A 385 -2.74 -5.75 37.43
CA GLU A 385 -3.34 -4.98 36.35
C GLU A 385 -4.20 -5.85 35.42
N ILE A 386 -3.84 -7.12 35.20
CA ILE A 386 -4.67 -8.10 34.49
C ILE A 386 -6.02 -8.28 35.20
N ASN A 387 -6.02 -8.44 36.52
CA ASN A 387 -7.26 -8.60 37.30
C ASN A 387 -8.14 -7.34 37.24
N GLN A 388 -7.53 -6.15 37.21
CA GLN A 388 -8.26 -4.88 37.00
C GLN A 388 -8.90 -4.84 35.60
N ALA A 389 -8.15 -5.18 34.55
CA ALA A 389 -8.68 -5.24 33.20
C ALA A 389 -9.80 -6.28 33.05
N ILE A 390 -9.65 -7.48 33.64
CA ILE A 390 -10.72 -8.50 33.70
C ILE A 390 -11.98 -7.92 34.33
N THR A 391 -11.85 -7.21 35.45
CA THR A 391 -12.99 -6.59 36.14
C THR A 391 -13.72 -5.61 35.23
N ILE A 392 -12.99 -4.78 34.49
CA ILE A 392 -13.59 -3.82 33.55
C ILE A 392 -14.26 -4.53 32.37
N TYR A 393 -13.59 -5.49 31.71
CA TYR A 393 -14.19 -6.23 30.60
C TYR A 393 -15.42 -7.03 31.02
N ARG A 394 -15.45 -7.60 32.23
CA ARG A 394 -16.64 -8.25 32.79
C ARG A 394 -17.81 -7.29 32.92
N GLN A 395 -17.56 -6.11 33.52
CA GLN A 395 -18.59 -5.07 33.67
C GLN A 395 -19.16 -4.65 32.31
N VAL A 396 -18.28 -4.42 31.33
CA VAL A 396 -18.69 -4.09 29.96
C VAL A 396 -19.50 -5.25 29.34
N ALA A 397 -19.03 -6.48 29.43
CA ALA A 397 -19.72 -7.64 28.86
C ALA A 397 -21.07 -7.97 29.54
N GLU A 398 -21.28 -7.55 30.78
CA GLU A 398 -22.55 -7.63 31.52
C GLU A 398 -23.52 -6.51 31.13
N GLN A 399 -23.02 -5.29 30.96
CA GLN A 399 -23.79 -4.12 30.53
C GLN A 399 -24.22 -4.24 29.06
N PHE A 400 -23.33 -4.74 28.20
CA PHE A 400 -23.53 -4.95 26.76
C PHE A 400 -23.56 -6.45 26.47
N ARG A 401 -24.71 -7.08 26.76
CA ARG A 401 -24.85 -8.55 26.76
C ARG A 401 -24.59 -9.23 25.42
N ASP A 402 -24.78 -8.51 24.32
CA ASP A 402 -24.51 -9.02 22.98
C ASP A 402 -23.10 -8.66 22.48
N ASP A 403 -22.29 -7.95 23.28
CA ASP A 403 -20.92 -7.62 22.92
C ASP A 403 -20.02 -8.85 22.94
N THR A 404 -19.50 -9.17 21.75
CA THR A 404 -18.60 -10.29 21.49
C THR A 404 -17.17 -9.97 21.90
N LEU A 405 -16.70 -8.75 21.64
CA LEU A 405 -15.30 -8.36 21.80
C LEU A 405 -14.90 -8.28 23.27
N ALA A 406 -15.74 -7.70 24.13
CA ALA A 406 -15.53 -7.63 25.57
C ALA A 406 -15.45 -9.04 26.19
N ALA A 407 -16.38 -9.92 25.83
CA ALA A 407 -16.37 -11.32 26.26
C ALA A 407 -15.12 -12.06 25.77
N TYR A 408 -14.74 -11.85 24.50
CA TYR A 408 -13.54 -12.44 23.92
C TYR A 408 -12.28 -12.00 24.66
N ARG A 409 -12.09 -10.70 24.90
CA ARG A 409 -10.93 -10.15 25.61
C ARG A 409 -10.87 -10.58 27.07
N CYS A 410 -12.01 -10.62 27.76
CA CYS A 410 -12.11 -11.19 29.10
C CYS A 410 -11.60 -12.64 29.12
N GLY A 411 -12.04 -13.46 28.17
CA GLY A 411 -11.58 -14.83 28.03
C GLY A 411 -10.07 -14.97 27.78
N LEU A 412 -9.47 -14.06 27.00
CA LEU A 412 -8.01 -14.05 26.80
C LEU A 412 -7.24 -13.68 28.08
N LEU A 413 -7.72 -12.69 28.84
CA LEU A 413 -7.07 -12.28 30.07
C LEU A 413 -7.19 -13.32 31.18
N GLU A 414 -8.35 -13.98 31.31
CA GLU A 414 -8.51 -15.09 32.25
C GLU A 414 -7.54 -16.23 31.94
N ARG A 415 -7.28 -16.50 30.65
CA ARG A 415 -6.25 -17.47 30.25
C ARG A 415 -4.85 -17.03 30.70
N ASN A 416 -4.52 -15.76 30.53
CA ASN A 416 -3.24 -15.20 30.96
C ASN A 416 -3.08 -15.21 32.48
N ASN A 417 -4.19 -15.22 33.22
CA ASN A 417 -4.28 -15.36 34.67
C ASN A 417 -4.34 -16.83 35.13
N ASP A 418 -4.07 -17.79 34.24
CA ASP A 418 -4.12 -19.25 34.48
C ASP A 418 -5.51 -19.81 34.91
N ASN A 419 -6.58 -19.05 34.72
CA ASN A 419 -7.96 -19.47 34.99
C ASN A 419 -8.60 -20.08 33.72
N LEU A 420 -8.14 -21.26 33.32
CA LEU A 420 -8.50 -21.86 32.02
C LEU A 420 -10.00 -22.16 31.85
N GLU A 421 -10.70 -22.57 32.91
CA GLU A 421 -12.14 -22.87 32.88
C GLU A 421 -12.97 -21.61 32.65
N GLU A 422 -12.62 -20.54 33.37
CA GLU A 422 -13.28 -19.24 33.24
C GLU A 422 -12.98 -18.61 31.88
N SER A 423 -11.73 -18.73 31.41
CA SER A 423 -11.34 -18.36 30.04
C SER A 423 -12.22 -19.06 29.00
N LEU A 424 -12.39 -20.38 29.14
CA LEU A 424 -13.18 -21.17 28.21
C LEU A 424 -14.66 -20.73 28.22
N ALA A 425 -15.22 -20.48 29.41
CA ALA A 425 -16.59 -19.99 29.56
C ALA A 425 -16.81 -18.65 28.85
N TRP A 426 -15.90 -17.69 29.03
CA TRP A 426 -15.98 -16.39 28.36
C TRP A 426 -15.82 -16.47 26.84
N LEU A 427 -14.87 -17.26 26.36
CA LEU A 427 -14.68 -17.44 24.92
C LEU A 427 -15.88 -18.15 24.27
N GLN A 428 -16.52 -19.10 24.96
CA GLN A 428 -17.76 -19.72 24.50
C GLN A 428 -18.93 -18.73 24.46
N GLN A 429 -19.03 -17.85 25.47
CA GLN A 429 -20.00 -16.75 25.42
C GLN A 429 -19.75 -15.83 24.23
N ALA A 430 -18.49 -15.45 23.96
CA ALA A 430 -18.14 -14.67 22.77
C ALA A 430 -18.61 -15.38 21.49
N ALA A 431 -18.35 -16.68 21.34
CA ALA A 431 -18.80 -17.46 20.18
C ALA A 431 -20.33 -17.45 19.98
N GLN A 432 -21.11 -17.45 21.06
CA GLN A 432 -22.57 -17.38 21.01
C GLN A 432 -23.07 -15.97 20.62
N ARG A 433 -22.34 -14.93 21.07
CA ARG A 433 -22.68 -13.52 20.85
C ARG A 433 -22.38 -13.04 19.42
N ILE A 434 -21.37 -13.61 18.74
CA ILE A 434 -20.97 -13.23 17.36
C ILE A 434 -22.16 -13.02 16.41
N SER A 435 -23.16 -13.91 16.46
CA SER A 435 -24.32 -13.87 15.54
C SER A 435 -25.36 -12.81 15.88
N ARG A 436 -25.29 -12.22 17.08
CA ARG A 436 -26.25 -11.23 17.62
C ARG A 436 -25.64 -9.85 17.71
N ASP A 437 -24.31 -9.77 17.79
CA ASP A 437 -23.57 -8.54 17.86
C ASP A 437 -23.61 -7.79 16.53
N SER A 438 -24.32 -6.65 16.51
CA SER A 438 -24.44 -5.81 15.31
C SER A 438 -23.16 -5.06 14.97
N THR A 439 -22.22 -4.93 15.92
CA THR A 439 -20.94 -4.26 15.69
C THR A 439 -19.96 -5.16 14.93
N VAL A 440 -20.13 -6.49 15.06
CA VAL A 440 -19.28 -7.48 14.39
C VAL A 440 -19.71 -7.64 12.94
N GLY A 441 -18.90 -7.10 12.04
CA GLY A 441 -19.11 -7.24 10.60
C GLY A 441 -19.11 -8.71 10.14
N SER A 442 -19.81 -9.00 9.04
CA SER A 442 -19.85 -10.37 8.45
C SER A 442 -18.49 -10.90 7.98
N ARG A 443 -17.49 -10.01 7.83
CA ARG A 443 -16.11 -10.34 7.44
C ARG A 443 -15.09 -10.03 8.53
N ASP A 444 -15.55 -9.84 9.75
CA ASP A 444 -14.66 -9.50 10.85
C ASP A 444 -13.72 -10.67 11.18
N TRP A 445 -12.48 -10.35 11.57
CA TRP A 445 -11.46 -11.34 11.95
C TRP A 445 -11.88 -12.16 13.18
N ILE A 446 -12.76 -11.61 14.03
CA ILE A 446 -13.21 -12.26 15.27
C ILE A 446 -13.92 -13.60 15.01
N HIS A 447 -14.56 -13.77 13.84
CA HIS A 447 -15.18 -15.02 13.39
C HIS A 447 -14.17 -16.17 13.29
N ALA A 448 -12.90 -15.88 12.96
CA ALA A 448 -11.83 -16.86 12.94
C ALA A 448 -11.08 -16.92 14.28
N ALA A 449 -10.90 -15.78 14.95
CA ALA A 449 -10.09 -15.73 16.16
C ALA A 449 -10.75 -16.34 17.40
N VAL A 450 -12.07 -16.21 17.56
CA VAL A 450 -12.80 -16.82 18.69
C VAL A 450 -12.64 -18.35 18.70
N PRO A 451 -13.02 -19.10 17.64
CA PRO A 451 -12.83 -20.55 17.65
C PRO A 451 -11.36 -20.95 17.80
N ARG A 452 -10.42 -20.21 17.19
CA ARG A 452 -8.98 -20.46 17.38
C ARG A 452 -8.57 -20.39 18.84
N ASN A 453 -9.02 -19.37 19.56
CA ASN A 453 -8.66 -19.18 20.97
C ASN A 453 -9.37 -20.16 21.90
N ILE A 454 -10.62 -20.53 21.63
CA ILE A 454 -11.28 -21.64 22.34
C ILE A 454 -10.47 -22.92 22.16
N GLY A 455 -10.02 -23.21 20.93
CA GLY A 455 -9.18 -24.37 20.65
C GLY A 455 -7.85 -24.34 21.41
N TYR A 456 -7.18 -23.18 21.44
CA TYR A 456 -5.94 -23.01 22.19
C TYR A 456 -6.13 -23.18 23.71
N THR A 457 -7.22 -22.64 24.29
CA THR A 457 -7.54 -22.86 25.71
C THR A 457 -7.80 -24.33 26.02
N ASN A 458 -8.51 -25.04 25.15
CA ASN A 458 -8.71 -26.50 25.30
C ASN A 458 -7.38 -27.29 25.22
N TRP A 459 -6.46 -26.87 24.35
CA TRP A 459 -5.12 -27.47 24.31
C TRP A 459 -4.34 -27.24 25.62
N LEU A 460 -4.41 -26.04 26.22
CA LEU A 460 -3.79 -25.78 27.53
C LEU A 460 -4.37 -26.65 28.63
N ILE A 461 -5.70 -26.84 28.65
CA ILE A 461 -6.38 -27.76 29.58
C ILE A 461 -5.84 -29.17 29.39
N PHE A 462 -5.76 -29.65 28.14
CA PHE A 462 -5.18 -30.95 27.82
C PHE A 462 -3.73 -31.09 28.30
N GLU A 463 -2.86 -30.12 28.03
CA GLU A 463 -1.46 -30.16 28.49
C GLU A 463 -1.40 -30.27 30.02
N ARG A 464 -2.19 -29.46 30.73
CA ARG A 464 -2.27 -29.48 32.19
C ARG A 464 -2.71 -30.86 32.69
N ASP A 465 -3.73 -31.45 32.08
CA ASP A 465 -4.27 -32.76 32.45
C ASP A 465 -3.34 -33.93 32.12
N THR A 466 -2.55 -33.83 31.04
CA THR A 466 -1.57 -34.88 30.67
C THR A 466 -0.40 -35.00 31.64
N THR A 467 -0.15 -33.98 32.46
CA THR A 467 0.76 -34.12 33.61
C THR A 467 0.16 -34.97 34.73
N GLY A 468 -1.18 -35.13 34.74
CA GLY A 468 -1.94 -36.02 35.59
C GLY A 468 -2.03 -37.46 35.03
N LYS A 469 -2.28 -38.44 35.91
CA LYS A 469 -2.18 -39.89 35.62
C LYS A 469 -3.23 -40.43 34.61
N THR A 470 -4.14 -39.60 34.08
CA THR A 470 -5.17 -40.03 33.11
C THR A 470 -5.33 -38.97 32.02
N THR A 471 -4.92 -39.29 30.80
CA THR A 471 -5.06 -38.41 29.64
C THR A 471 -6.49 -38.52 29.07
N ASP A 472 -7.30 -37.49 29.30
CA ASP A 472 -8.55 -37.30 28.54
C ASP A 472 -8.24 -36.64 27.20
N PHE A 473 -8.62 -37.29 26.10
CA PHE A 473 -8.40 -36.76 24.74
C PHE A 473 -9.51 -35.82 24.28
N HIS A 474 -10.58 -35.62 25.06
CA HIS A 474 -11.69 -34.76 24.68
C HIS A 474 -11.25 -33.32 24.39
N SER A 475 -10.46 -32.73 25.28
CA SER A 475 -9.99 -31.34 25.14
C SER A 475 -9.09 -31.15 23.91
N ILE A 476 -8.18 -32.09 23.62
CA ILE A 476 -7.33 -31.97 22.42
C ILE A 476 -8.11 -32.22 21.11
N ASP A 477 -9.12 -33.09 21.14
CA ASP A 477 -10.00 -33.31 19.99
C ASP A 477 -10.80 -32.05 19.66
N GLU A 478 -11.30 -31.37 20.68
CA GLU A 478 -12.00 -30.10 20.53
C GLU A 478 -11.04 -28.99 20.06
N ALA A 479 -9.79 -28.97 20.56
CA ALA A 479 -8.76 -28.05 20.11
C ALA A 479 -8.44 -28.17 18.61
N ILE A 480 -8.31 -29.41 18.12
CA ILE A 480 -8.10 -29.74 16.69
C ILE A 480 -9.30 -29.28 15.86
N ARG A 481 -10.52 -29.66 16.27
CA ARG A 481 -11.76 -29.33 15.55
C ARG A 481 -11.94 -27.82 15.41
N LEU A 482 -11.74 -27.08 16.50
CA LEU A 482 -11.91 -25.63 16.52
C LEU A 482 -10.82 -24.88 15.74
N SER A 483 -9.58 -25.40 15.72
CA SER A 483 -8.51 -24.83 14.90
C SER A 483 -8.80 -25.01 13.40
N GLN A 484 -9.34 -26.16 12.99
CA GLN A 484 -9.82 -26.36 11.62
C GLN A 484 -10.99 -25.43 11.28
N LEU A 485 -11.95 -25.27 12.20
CA LEU A 485 -13.06 -24.34 12.02
C LEU A 485 -12.56 -22.90 11.83
N ALA A 486 -11.61 -22.46 12.66
CA ALA A 486 -10.99 -21.15 12.54
C ALA A 486 -10.31 -20.94 11.17
N TYR A 487 -9.58 -21.95 10.69
CA TYR A 487 -8.95 -21.90 9.36
C TYR A 487 -10.00 -21.79 8.24
N ASN A 488 -11.05 -22.61 8.29
CA ASN A 488 -12.13 -22.55 7.31
C ASN A 488 -12.82 -21.19 7.29
N ARG A 489 -13.08 -20.61 8.47
CA ARG A 489 -13.66 -19.25 8.58
C ARG A 489 -12.73 -18.19 7.98
N ALA A 490 -11.43 -18.27 8.27
CA ALA A 490 -10.47 -17.33 7.71
C ALA A 490 -10.40 -17.41 6.17
N GLU A 491 -10.49 -18.62 5.60
CA GLU A 491 -10.61 -18.84 4.14
C GLU A 491 -11.93 -18.30 3.57
N GLU A 492 -13.07 -18.67 4.16
CA GLU A 492 -14.41 -18.24 3.72
C GLU A 492 -14.57 -16.72 3.69
N LEU A 493 -13.99 -16.03 4.68
CA LEU A 493 -14.07 -14.58 4.81
C LEU A 493 -13.00 -13.84 3.98
N GLY A 494 -12.06 -14.56 3.39
CA GLY A 494 -10.94 -13.97 2.65
C GLY A 494 -10.00 -13.15 3.54
N LEU A 495 -9.78 -13.59 4.79
CA LEU A 495 -8.83 -12.94 5.69
C LEU A 495 -7.40 -13.05 5.15
N ASP A 496 -6.51 -12.22 5.69
CA ASP A 496 -5.11 -12.22 5.30
C ASP A 496 -4.44 -13.59 5.57
N ALA A 497 -3.27 -13.79 4.95
CA ALA A 497 -2.52 -15.04 5.09
C ALA A 497 -2.04 -15.28 6.54
N GLY A 498 -1.89 -14.23 7.34
CA GLY A 498 -1.49 -14.30 8.74
C GLY A 498 -2.53 -14.99 9.61
N GLU A 499 -3.80 -14.57 9.53
CA GLU A 499 -4.88 -15.19 10.30
C GLU A 499 -5.09 -16.67 9.94
N ARG A 500 -5.02 -16.99 8.64
CA ARG A 500 -5.07 -18.37 8.15
C ARG A 500 -3.90 -19.21 8.63
N ARG A 501 -2.68 -18.66 8.56
CA ARG A 501 -1.46 -19.29 9.07
C ARG A 501 -1.56 -19.56 10.57
N LYS A 502 -2.02 -18.61 11.38
CA LYS A 502 -2.21 -18.78 12.84
C LYS A 502 -3.16 -19.94 13.15
N ALA A 503 -4.31 -20.01 12.49
CA ALA A 503 -5.28 -21.09 12.71
C ALA A 503 -4.74 -22.46 12.26
N LEU A 504 -4.10 -22.52 11.09
CA LEU A 504 -3.57 -23.76 10.54
C LEU A 504 -2.34 -24.26 11.33
N ASN A 505 -1.52 -23.35 11.85
CA ASN A 505 -0.43 -23.65 12.75
C ASN A 505 -0.91 -24.39 14.01
N ASN A 506 -1.94 -23.85 14.67
CA ASN A 506 -2.56 -24.48 15.83
C ASN A 506 -3.08 -25.88 15.47
N HIS A 507 -3.71 -26.04 14.30
CA HIS A 507 -4.21 -27.33 13.85
C HIS A 507 -3.08 -28.36 13.69
N VAL A 508 -2.00 -28.02 12.98
CA VAL A 508 -0.83 -28.91 12.83
C VAL A 508 -0.25 -29.27 14.20
N TYR A 509 -0.05 -28.27 15.06
CA TYR A 509 0.55 -28.47 16.37
C TYR A 509 -0.29 -29.40 17.26
N PHE A 510 -1.60 -29.17 17.37
CA PHE A 510 -2.48 -29.98 18.21
C PHE A 510 -2.61 -31.42 17.69
N LEU A 511 -2.74 -31.61 16.37
CA LEU A 511 -2.80 -32.95 15.80
C LEU A 511 -1.49 -33.73 16.03
N MET A 512 -0.34 -33.05 15.86
CA MET A 512 0.97 -33.61 16.19
C MET A 512 1.06 -34.03 17.67
N ARG A 513 0.66 -33.16 18.60
CA ARG A 513 0.67 -33.45 20.05
C ARG A 513 -0.26 -34.61 20.41
N LYS A 514 -1.44 -34.72 19.79
CA LYS A 514 -2.35 -35.85 19.97
C LYS A 514 -1.73 -37.18 19.53
N ILE A 515 -1.08 -37.21 18.36
CA ILE A 515 -0.41 -38.40 17.83
C ILE A 515 0.70 -38.85 18.79
N GLN A 516 1.48 -37.91 19.33
CA GLN A 516 2.53 -38.19 20.31
C GLN A 516 1.95 -38.74 21.62
N ALA A 517 0.95 -38.06 22.20
CA ALA A 517 0.35 -38.46 23.49
C ALA A 517 -0.35 -39.82 23.43
N SER A 518 -1.00 -40.14 22.30
CA SER A 518 -1.68 -41.43 22.10
C SER A 518 -0.73 -42.57 21.70
N ASN A 519 0.55 -42.27 21.43
CA ASN A 519 1.47 -43.18 20.73
C ASN A 519 0.84 -43.79 19.46
N SER A 520 -0.08 -43.06 18.80
CA SER A 520 -0.80 -43.56 17.63
C SER A 520 0.16 -43.75 16.46
N GLN A 521 0.29 -44.99 16.00
CA GLN A 521 0.97 -45.31 14.74
C GLN A 521 -0.04 -45.46 13.60
N LYS A 522 -1.28 -44.97 13.77
CA LYS A 522 -2.29 -45.06 12.73
C LYS A 522 -1.84 -44.26 11.51
N LYS A 523 -1.79 -44.95 10.37
CA LYS A 523 -1.42 -44.37 9.08
C LYS A 523 -2.33 -43.19 8.69
N ALA A 524 -3.61 -43.25 9.04
CA ALA A 524 -4.59 -42.20 8.75
C ALA A 524 -4.20 -40.86 9.42
N ASP A 525 -3.91 -40.87 10.72
CA ASP A 525 -3.54 -39.67 11.48
C ASP A 525 -2.28 -39.01 10.91
N LYS A 526 -1.27 -39.81 10.53
CA LYS A 526 -0.04 -39.30 9.89
C LYS A 526 -0.28 -38.73 8.49
N GLN A 527 -1.17 -39.34 7.70
CA GLN A 527 -1.54 -38.82 6.39
C GLN A 527 -2.29 -37.50 6.48
N GLU A 528 -3.19 -37.38 7.47
CA GLU A 528 -3.89 -36.14 7.76
C GLU A 528 -2.91 -35.04 8.19
N LEU A 529 -2.00 -35.35 9.13
CA LEU A 529 -0.96 -34.40 9.56
C LEU A 529 -0.11 -33.93 8.38
N LEU A 530 0.37 -34.84 7.51
CA LEU A 530 1.17 -34.49 6.34
C LEU A 530 0.42 -33.56 5.37
N LYS A 531 -0.88 -33.80 5.16
CA LYS A 531 -1.73 -32.95 4.32
C LYS A 531 -1.80 -31.53 4.89
N ILE A 532 -2.06 -31.39 6.18
CA ILE A 532 -2.20 -30.09 6.85
C ILE A 532 -0.85 -29.36 6.91
N CYS A 533 0.26 -30.08 7.15
CA CYS A 533 1.62 -29.53 7.05
C CYS A 533 1.87 -28.92 5.67
N THR A 534 1.50 -29.60 4.59
CA THR A 534 1.69 -29.10 3.22
C THR A 534 0.91 -27.81 2.99
N ASN A 535 -0.32 -27.71 3.52
CA ASN A 535 -1.12 -26.49 3.45
C ASN A 535 -0.47 -25.35 4.24
N LEU A 536 0.01 -25.61 5.46
CA LEU A 536 0.69 -24.60 6.29
C LEU A 536 1.97 -24.12 5.62
N ASP A 537 2.74 -25.04 5.04
CA ASP A 537 3.97 -24.74 4.30
C ASP A 537 3.68 -23.82 3.10
N SER A 538 2.57 -24.03 2.39
CA SER A 538 2.17 -23.16 1.27
C SER A 538 1.79 -21.74 1.67
N LEU A 539 1.43 -21.51 2.94
CA LEU A 539 1.14 -20.19 3.50
C LEU A 539 2.39 -19.48 4.04
N LEU A 540 3.54 -20.15 4.04
CA LEU A 540 4.81 -19.53 4.41
C LEU A 540 5.37 -18.78 3.20
N GLU A 541 5.24 -17.47 3.20
CA GLU A 541 6.03 -16.63 2.31
C GLU A 541 7.51 -16.85 2.59
N THR A 542 8.32 -16.93 1.53
CA THR A 542 9.77 -17.02 1.69
C THR A 542 10.27 -15.75 2.38
N HIS A 543 10.58 -15.86 3.68
CA HIS A 543 11.37 -14.92 4.50
C HIS A 543 10.62 -13.97 5.44
N THR A 544 9.39 -14.29 5.85
CA THR A 544 8.74 -13.53 6.93
C THR A 544 9.16 -14.05 8.31
N HIS A 545 9.95 -13.27 9.05
CA HIS A 545 10.29 -13.45 10.47
C HIS A 545 9.08 -13.73 11.41
N THR A 546 7.85 -13.45 10.97
CA THR A 546 6.59 -13.79 11.66
C THR A 546 6.20 -15.27 11.58
N ALA A 547 6.96 -16.07 10.83
CA ALA A 547 6.70 -17.49 10.63
C ALA A 547 7.36 -18.42 11.66
N ILE A 548 8.10 -17.89 12.65
CA ILE A 548 8.94 -18.70 13.56
C ILE A 548 8.15 -19.83 14.24
N TYR A 549 6.95 -19.55 14.75
CA TYR A 549 6.11 -20.59 15.37
C TYR A 549 5.66 -21.67 14.38
N SER A 550 5.41 -21.27 13.13
CA SER A 550 5.05 -22.20 12.05
C SER A 550 6.23 -23.00 11.53
N LEU A 551 7.42 -22.41 11.50
CA LEU A 551 8.65 -23.12 11.17
C LEU A 551 8.99 -24.15 12.25
N ASP A 552 8.89 -23.80 13.53
CA ASP A 552 9.07 -24.75 14.65
C ASP A 552 8.04 -25.90 14.58
N THR A 553 6.76 -25.55 14.39
CA THR A 553 5.67 -26.53 14.29
C THR A 553 5.88 -27.48 13.10
N LEU A 554 6.20 -26.96 11.92
CA LEU A 554 6.46 -27.77 10.73
C LEU A 554 7.70 -28.64 10.87
N TRP A 555 8.78 -28.11 11.45
CA TRP A 555 10.00 -28.86 11.71
C TRP A 555 9.70 -30.10 12.56
N LYS A 556 9.05 -29.91 13.72
CA LYS A 556 8.68 -31.00 14.63
C LYS A 556 7.68 -31.97 14.00
N ALA A 557 6.69 -31.46 13.27
CA ALA A 557 5.71 -32.30 12.59
C ALA A 557 6.36 -33.17 11.51
N TYR A 558 7.26 -32.62 10.69
CA TYR A 558 8.00 -33.39 9.69
C TYR A 558 8.95 -34.42 10.32
N GLN A 559 9.58 -34.11 11.45
CA GLN A 559 10.35 -35.11 12.21
C GLN A 559 9.47 -36.28 12.65
N LEU A 560 8.28 -36.00 13.22
CA LEU A 560 7.33 -37.04 13.65
C LEU A 560 6.84 -37.91 12.47
N LEU A 561 6.71 -37.32 11.29
CA LEU A 561 6.29 -37.99 10.07
C LEU A 561 7.42 -38.81 9.40
N GLY A 562 8.68 -38.62 9.80
CA GLY A 562 9.85 -39.23 9.15
C GLY A 562 10.25 -38.54 7.83
N GLU A 563 9.82 -37.30 7.61
CA GLU A 563 10.14 -36.50 6.42
C GLU A 563 11.44 -35.72 6.64
N GLU A 564 12.56 -36.44 6.77
CA GLU A 564 13.86 -35.90 7.23
C GLU A 564 14.34 -34.66 6.46
N ILE A 565 14.25 -34.68 5.12
CA ILE A 565 14.69 -33.57 4.26
C ILE A 565 13.87 -32.30 4.53
N LYS A 566 12.54 -32.44 4.66
CA LYS A 566 11.66 -31.29 4.93
C LYS A 566 11.87 -30.77 6.35
N ALA A 567 12.09 -31.66 7.32
CA ALA A 567 12.41 -31.27 8.69
C ALA A 567 13.70 -30.42 8.74
N ILE A 568 14.78 -30.86 8.08
CA ILE A 568 16.05 -30.12 8.00
C ILE A 568 15.82 -28.74 7.35
N LEU A 569 15.12 -28.69 6.21
CA LEU A 569 14.83 -27.44 5.53
C LEU A 569 14.08 -26.43 6.43
N LYS A 570 13.10 -26.91 7.20
CA LYS A 570 12.32 -26.05 8.11
C LYS A 570 13.11 -25.61 9.33
N HIS A 571 13.97 -26.48 9.85
CA HIS A 571 14.94 -26.13 10.89
C HIS A 571 15.88 -25.02 10.42
N ASP A 572 16.46 -25.13 9.23
CA ASP A 572 17.38 -24.12 8.70
C ASP A 572 16.67 -22.77 8.49
N GLN A 573 15.45 -22.79 7.95
CA GLN A 573 14.61 -21.59 7.82
C GLN A 573 14.27 -20.95 9.18
N LEU A 574 14.05 -21.76 10.22
CA LEU A 574 13.83 -21.30 11.58
C LEU A 574 15.08 -20.61 12.13
N VAL A 575 16.25 -21.24 11.97
CA VAL A 575 17.54 -20.67 12.40
C VAL A 575 17.82 -19.35 11.68
N ASP A 576 17.64 -19.29 10.36
CA ASP A 576 17.82 -18.06 9.58
C ASP A 576 16.89 -16.95 10.06
N SER A 577 15.61 -17.27 10.34
CA SER A 577 14.65 -16.31 10.86
C SER A 577 15.05 -15.79 12.25
N LEU A 578 15.56 -16.66 13.13
CA LEU A 578 16.08 -16.29 14.44
C LEU A 578 17.34 -15.42 14.33
N ILE A 579 18.26 -15.72 13.40
CA ILE A 579 19.45 -14.91 13.13
C ILE A 579 19.04 -13.52 12.64
N MET A 580 18.09 -13.43 11.70
CA MET A 580 17.59 -12.14 11.21
C MET A 580 17.00 -11.29 12.34
N ILE A 581 16.25 -11.89 13.25
CA ILE A 581 15.74 -11.23 14.46
C ILE A 581 16.89 -10.77 15.36
N ALA A 582 17.90 -11.61 15.57
CA ALA A 582 19.10 -11.29 16.34
C ALA A 582 19.84 -10.07 15.78
N GLN A 583 20.04 -10.05 14.46
CA GLN A 583 20.70 -8.96 13.75
C GLN A 583 19.89 -7.66 13.85
N ARG A 584 18.57 -7.72 13.63
CA ARG A 584 17.70 -6.54 13.80
C ARG A 584 17.82 -5.94 15.19
N ASN A 585 17.85 -6.77 16.24
CA ASN A 585 18.10 -6.31 17.60
C ASN A 585 19.44 -5.61 17.77
N ALA A 586 20.51 -6.16 17.19
CA ALA A 586 21.85 -5.57 17.25
C ALA A 586 21.89 -4.19 16.57
N TYR A 587 21.12 -3.98 15.51
CA TYR A 587 20.98 -2.70 14.81
C TYR A 587 19.88 -1.78 15.37
N GLY A 588 19.33 -2.08 16.56
CA GLY A 588 18.34 -1.23 17.22
C GLY A 588 16.90 -1.35 16.71
N GLN A 589 16.62 -2.27 15.77
CA GLN A 589 15.26 -2.63 15.34
C GLN A 589 14.77 -3.80 16.20
N ARG A 590 14.14 -3.53 17.34
CA ARG A 590 14.04 -4.51 18.43
C ARG A 590 12.85 -5.47 18.33
N VAL A 591 13.12 -6.70 17.89
CA VAL A 591 12.30 -7.89 18.19
C VAL A 591 13.03 -8.70 19.26
N SER A 592 12.81 -8.44 20.54
CA SER A 592 13.55 -9.10 21.63
C SER A 592 13.55 -10.64 21.50
N LEU A 593 14.73 -11.25 21.33
CA LEU A 593 14.87 -12.72 21.33
C LEU A 593 14.40 -13.34 22.66
N LEU A 594 14.42 -12.57 23.75
CA LEU A 594 13.86 -12.98 25.03
C LEU A 594 12.33 -13.18 24.94
N ASN A 595 11.66 -12.34 24.15
CA ASN A 595 10.23 -12.47 23.89
C ASN A 595 9.97 -13.69 23.01
N VAL A 596 10.80 -13.92 21.98
CA VAL A 596 10.69 -15.12 21.12
C VAL A 596 10.80 -16.42 21.95
N LYS A 597 11.73 -16.49 22.92
CA LYS A 597 11.84 -17.65 23.82
C LYS A 597 10.59 -17.91 24.65
N ARG A 598 9.89 -16.86 25.12
CA ARG A 598 8.67 -17.00 25.96
C ARG A 598 7.58 -17.81 25.26
N PHE A 599 7.54 -17.76 23.93
CA PHE A 599 6.51 -18.37 23.12
C PHE A 599 6.97 -19.61 22.37
N LEU A 600 8.27 -19.94 22.40
CA LEU A 600 8.81 -21.18 21.86
C LEU A 600 8.82 -22.28 22.93
N PRO A 601 8.56 -23.55 22.56
CA PRO A 601 8.70 -24.66 23.51
C PRO A 601 10.15 -24.77 24.02
N SER A 602 10.32 -25.24 25.26
CA SER A 602 11.62 -25.22 25.97
C SER A 602 12.71 -26.02 25.26
N ASP A 603 12.34 -27.04 24.49
CA ASP A 603 13.25 -27.84 23.65
C ASP A 603 13.88 -27.05 22.50
N THR A 604 13.31 -25.89 22.15
CA THR A 604 13.77 -25.00 21.07
C THR A 604 14.66 -23.88 21.63
N HIS A 605 14.71 -23.72 22.96
CA HIS A 605 15.47 -22.64 23.59
C HIS A 605 16.97 -22.76 23.34
N SER A 606 17.50 -23.98 23.23
CA SER A 606 18.91 -24.21 22.91
C SER A 606 19.30 -23.64 21.55
N ILE A 607 18.45 -23.79 20.53
CA ILE A 607 18.67 -23.21 19.20
C ILE A 607 18.75 -21.68 19.30
N VAL A 608 17.83 -21.08 20.06
CA VAL A 608 17.83 -19.64 20.28
C VAL A 608 19.09 -19.19 21.04
N ASP A 609 19.54 -19.96 22.03
CA ASP A 609 20.78 -19.69 22.77
C ASP A 609 22.03 -19.78 21.89
N ASP A 610 22.09 -20.77 21.01
CA ASP A 610 23.19 -20.95 20.06
C ASP A 610 23.23 -19.79 19.05
N VAL A 611 22.08 -19.35 18.55
CA VAL A 611 21.96 -18.18 17.67
C VAL A 611 22.38 -16.90 18.39
N ILE A 612 21.94 -16.68 19.64
CA ILE A 612 22.33 -15.52 20.45
C ILE A 612 23.85 -15.52 20.67
N SER A 613 24.41 -16.67 21.04
CA SER A 613 25.83 -16.80 21.33
C SER A 613 26.68 -16.56 20.08
N SER A 614 26.24 -17.08 18.94
CA SER A 614 26.90 -16.88 17.65
C SER A 614 26.83 -15.42 17.19
N ALA A 615 25.68 -14.75 17.36
CA ALA A 615 25.51 -13.34 17.01
C ALA A 615 26.42 -12.41 17.84
N LYS A 616 26.66 -12.73 19.11
CA LYS A 616 27.57 -11.98 20.00
C LYS A 616 29.05 -12.10 19.64
N LEU A 617 29.46 -13.16 18.93
CA LEU A 617 30.84 -13.35 18.50
C LEU A 617 31.16 -12.62 17.19
N SER A 618 30.13 -12.29 16.41
CA SER A 618 30.25 -11.64 15.10
C SER A 618 30.17 -10.10 15.10
N GLY A 619 29.82 -9.49 16.25
CA GLY A 619 29.78 -8.03 16.44
C GLY A 619 30.78 -7.60 17.50
#